data_AF-A0A849S958-F1
#
_entry.id   AF-A0A849S958-F1
#
_cell.length_a   1.000
_cell.length_b   1.000
_cell.length_c   1.000
_cell.angle_alpha   90.00
_cell.angle_beta   90.00
_cell.angle_gamma   90.00
#
_symmetry.space_group_name_H-M   'P 1'
#
loop_
_entity.id
_entity.type
_entity.pdbx_description
1 polymer ?
#
loop_
_entity_poly.entity_id
_entity_poly.type
_entity_poly.pdbx_seq_one_letter_code
_entity_poly.pdbx_strand_id
1 'polypeptide(L)'
;MKVECIGKGFVYTWPGGQITLEPGKPIELSDERAQRLLQKAHGRVRVVEDAQEPITIEPGHPHARPVYFVRQSVGAIVGPATVDFVAQVGEGPTAQYWLCVTHEGNWAFVHSIWLRSKKQFDTQTTLTPVDLIRK
;
A
#
# COMPACT_ATOMS: atom_id res chain seq x y z
N MET A 1 0.18 7.47 22.92
CA MET A 1 -0.64 7.45 21.69
C MET A 1 -0.71 8.84 21.08
N LYS A 2 -0.45 8.98 19.77
CA LYS A 2 -0.63 10.26 19.06
C LYS A 2 -2.06 10.44 18.60
N VAL A 3 -2.60 11.64 18.83
CA VAL A 3 -3.96 12.00 18.44
C VAL A 3 -3.93 13.36 17.75
N GLU A 4 -4.71 13.53 16.70
CA GLU A 4 -4.91 14.83 16.05
C GLU A 4 -6.39 15.13 15.82
N CYS A 5 -6.69 16.40 15.47
CA CYS A 5 -8.03 16.82 15.10
C CYS A 5 -8.36 16.44 13.64
N ILE A 6 -9.59 15.99 13.40
CA ILE A 6 -10.19 15.86 12.06
C ILE A 6 -11.01 17.14 11.80
N GLY A 7 -10.59 17.98 10.85
CA GLY A 7 -11.36 19.16 10.42
C GLY A 7 -10.94 20.49 11.08
N LYS A 8 -11.81 21.14 11.88
CA LYS A 8 -11.47 22.43 12.51
C LYS A 8 -10.89 22.21 13.91
N GLY A 9 -9.69 22.76 14.16
CA GLY A 9 -8.99 22.66 15.43
C GLY A 9 -9.80 23.18 16.63
N PHE A 10 -9.52 22.64 17.81
CA PHE A 10 -10.22 22.98 19.05
C PHE A 10 -9.36 22.78 20.30
N VAL A 11 -9.74 23.44 21.39
CA VAL A 11 -9.09 23.28 22.70
C VAL A 11 -9.77 22.17 23.48
N TYR A 12 -9.00 21.23 24.01
CA TYR A 12 -9.44 20.20 24.92
C TYR A 12 -8.88 20.46 26.32
N THR A 13 -9.78 20.55 27.32
CA THR A 13 -9.45 20.90 28.70
C THR A 13 -9.84 19.77 29.65
N TRP A 14 -9.02 19.52 30.67
CA TRP A 14 -9.24 18.55 31.75
C TRP A 14 -8.67 19.07 33.09
N PRO A 15 -8.96 18.42 34.22
CA PRO A 15 -8.39 18.82 35.51
C PRO A 15 -6.86 18.79 35.48
N GLY A 16 -6.24 19.97 35.61
CA GLY A 16 -4.78 20.12 35.59
C GLY A 16 -4.14 20.38 34.23
N GLY A 17 -4.92 20.64 33.16
CA GLY A 17 -4.32 21.04 31.89
C GLY A 17 -5.28 21.31 30.73
N GLN A 18 -4.73 21.89 29.67
CA GLN A 18 -5.41 22.05 28.39
C GLN A 18 -4.42 21.83 27.25
N ILE A 19 -4.91 21.36 26.10
CA ILE A 19 -4.17 21.28 24.83
C ILE A 19 -5.01 21.86 23.70
N THR A 20 -4.33 22.41 22.69
CA THR A 20 -4.94 22.78 21.42
C THR A 20 -4.67 21.66 20.41
N LEU A 21 -5.73 21.08 19.86
CA LEU A 21 -5.65 20.08 18.80
C LEU A 21 -5.83 20.77 17.46
N GLU A 22 -4.89 20.57 16.55
CA GLU A 22 -4.93 21.10 15.19
C GLU A 22 -4.82 19.93 14.18
N PRO A 23 -5.46 20.03 13.01
CA PRO A 23 -5.29 19.03 11.95
C PRO A 23 -3.86 19.04 11.40
N GLY A 24 -3.31 17.86 11.13
CA GLY A 24 -1.94 17.70 10.63
C GLY A 24 -0.87 17.89 11.69
N LYS A 25 -1.24 18.10 12.97
CA LYS A 25 -0.32 18.24 14.09
C LYS A 25 -0.66 17.23 15.19
N PRO A 26 -0.19 15.98 15.05
CA PRO A 26 -0.41 14.95 16.06
C PRO A 26 0.25 15.33 17.39
N ILE A 27 -0.48 15.16 18.48
CA ILE A 27 0.02 15.39 19.84
C ILE A 27 0.07 14.06 20.58
N GLU A 28 1.19 13.81 21.25
CA GLU A 28 1.38 12.65 22.12
C GLU A 28 0.58 12.83 23.42
N LEU A 29 -0.28 11.85 23.72
CA LEU A 29 -1.02 11.77 24.97
C LEU A 29 -0.80 10.41 25.61
N SER A 30 -0.94 10.35 26.94
CA SER A 30 -1.05 9.06 27.63
C SER A 30 -2.29 8.30 27.13
N ASP A 31 -2.21 6.98 27.09
CA ASP A 31 -3.27 6.15 26.49
C ASP A 31 -4.64 6.39 27.15
N GLU A 32 -4.67 6.52 28.47
CA GLU A 32 -5.89 6.85 29.21
C GLU A 32 -6.49 8.20 28.75
N ARG A 33 -5.66 9.22 28.55
CA ARG A 33 -6.11 10.55 28.10
C ARG A 33 -6.57 10.51 26.65
N ALA A 34 -5.83 9.81 25.80
CA ALA A 34 -6.17 9.63 24.39
C ALA A 34 -7.52 8.91 24.25
N GLN A 35 -7.75 7.82 25.00
CA GLN A 35 -9.01 7.09 25.02
C GLN A 35 -10.19 7.97 25.47
N ARG A 36 -10.02 8.74 26.56
CA ARG A 36 -11.05 9.69 27.02
C ARG A 36 -11.36 10.76 25.97
N LEU A 37 -10.34 11.27 25.29
CA LEU A 37 -10.49 12.24 24.21
C LEU A 37 -11.23 11.64 23.01
N LEU A 38 -10.87 10.42 22.59
CA LEU A 38 -11.53 9.70 21.50
C LEU A 38 -13.02 9.43 21.79
N GLN A 39 -13.35 9.08 23.04
CA GLN A 39 -14.73 8.89 23.47
C GLN A 39 -15.51 10.22 23.47
N LYS A 40 -14.94 11.29 24.02
CA LYS A 40 -15.63 12.58 24.19
C LYS A 40 -15.75 13.36 22.88
N ALA A 41 -14.76 13.26 22.00
CA ALA A 41 -14.68 13.98 20.73
C ALA A 41 -14.75 13.03 19.53
N HIS A 42 -15.58 11.98 19.64
CA HIS A 42 -15.77 11.00 18.57
C HIS A 42 -16.09 11.67 17.24
N GLY A 43 -15.40 11.26 16.16
CA GLY A 43 -15.54 11.84 14.82
C GLY A 43 -14.84 13.20 14.62
N ARG A 44 -14.27 13.80 15.67
CA ARG A 44 -13.49 15.05 15.61
C ARG A 44 -12.01 14.86 15.87
N VAL A 45 -11.62 13.69 16.36
CA VAL A 45 -10.23 13.31 16.57
C VAL A 45 -9.98 11.92 15.99
N ARG A 46 -8.74 11.67 15.58
CA ARG A 46 -8.27 10.34 15.20
C ARG A 46 -6.96 10.02 15.87
N VAL A 47 -6.73 8.73 16.09
CA VAL A 47 -5.39 8.23 16.40
C VAL A 47 -4.54 8.41 15.15
N VAL A 48 -3.33 8.91 15.35
CA VAL A 48 -2.29 8.95 14.33
C VAL A 48 -1.31 7.86 14.72
N GLU A 49 -1.26 6.81 13.92
CA GLU A 49 -0.18 5.82 14.05
C GLU A 49 1.11 6.51 13.60
N ASP A 50 2.20 6.29 14.34
CA ASP A 50 3.51 6.85 13.99
C ASP A 50 3.82 6.53 12.54
N ALA A 51 4.24 7.58 11.82
CA ALA A 51 4.46 7.69 10.38
C ALA A 51 4.26 6.38 9.62
N GLN A 52 3.23 6.35 8.74
CA GLN A 52 3.14 5.36 7.67
C GLN A 52 4.55 5.09 7.14
N GLU A 53 4.91 3.81 7.09
CA GLU A 53 6.20 3.35 6.56
C GLU A 53 6.55 4.19 5.33
N PRO A 54 7.76 4.79 5.27
CA PRO A 54 8.10 5.72 4.20
C PRO A 54 7.81 5.08 2.85
N ILE A 55 7.04 5.78 2.03
CA ILE A 55 6.68 5.34 0.68
C ILE A 55 7.53 6.13 -0.29
N THR A 56 8.48 5.47 -0.91
CA THR A 56 9.29 6.04 -2.00
C THR A 56 8.77 5.50 -3.32
N ILE A 57 8.48 6.39 -4.27
CA ILE A 57 8.07 6.01 -5.63
C ILE A 57 9.09 6.58 -6.61
N GLU A 58 9.71 5.70 -7.38
CA GLU A 58 10.70 6.05 -8.39
C GLU A 58 10.21 5.63 -9.78
N PRO A 59 10.55 6.38 -10.85
CA PRO A 59 10.30 5.92 -12.20
C PRO A 59 11.06 4.62 -12.48
N GLY A 60 10.49 3.76 -13.32
CA GLY A 60 11.18 2.59 -13.82
C GLY A 60 12.50 2.98 -14.51
N HIS A 61 13.56 2.21 -14.25
CA HIS A 61 14.85 2.46 -14.88
C HIS A 61 14.70 2.45 -16.43
N PRO A 62 15.33 3.36 -17.19
CA PRO A 62 15.18 3.41 -18.65
C PRO A 62 15.56 2.12 -19.39
N HIS A 63 16.37 1.28 -18.75
CA HIS A 63 16.80 -0.04 -19.24
C HIS A 63 16.29 -1.19 -18.37
N ALA A 64 15.21 -0.97 -17.61
CA ALA A 64 14.59 -2.03 -16.83
C ALA A 64 14.19 -3.19 -17.76
N ARG A 65 14.56 -4.40 -17.38
CA ARG A 65 14.12 -5.59 -18.11
C ARG A 65 12.61 -5.76 -17.94
N PRO A 66 11.90 -6.24 -18.96
CA PRO A 66 10.49 -6.57 -18.81
C PRO A 66 10.30 -7.62 -17.71
N VAL A 67 9.19 -7.51 -16.99
CA VAL A 67 8.85 -8.41 -15.90
C VAL A 67 7.74 -9.37 -16.30
N TYR A 68 7.68 -10.49 -15.59
CA TYR A 68 6.62 -11.49 -15.69
C TYR A 68 6.03 -11.65 -14.29
N PHE A 69 4.73 -11.83 -14.18
CA PHE A 69 4.07 -11.88 -12.88
C PHE A 69 2.81 -12.72 -12.90
N VAL A 70 2.41 -13.23 -11.74
CA VAL A 70 1.14 -13.95 -11.60
C VAL A 70 0.00 -12.95 -11.59
N ARG A 71 -0.92 -13.06 -12.56
CA ARG A 71 -2.18 -12.33 -12.56
C ARG A 71 -3.16 -13.06 -11.65
N GLN A 72 -3.40 -12.50 -10.46
CA GLN A 72 -4.21 -13.13 -9.41
C GLN A 72 -5.62 -13.58 -9.86
N SER A 73 -6.25 -12.83 -10.77
CA SER A 73 -7.59 -13.16 -11.28
C SER A 73 -7.67 -14.48 -12.05
N VAL A 74 -6.55 -14.91 -12.66
CA VAL A 74 -6.48 -16.13 -13.50
C VAL A 74 -5.49 -17.16 -12.98
N GLY A 75 -4.67 -16.81 -11.98
CA GLY A 75 -3.62 -17.68 -11.44
C GLY A 75 -2.48 -17.99 -12.42
N ALA A 76 -2.46 -17.35 -13.59
CA ALA A 76 -1.47 -17.56 -14.64
C ALA A 76 -0.36 -16.51 -14.59
N ILE A 77 0.85 -16.89 -15.00
CA ILE A 77 1.95 -15.96 -15.25
C ILE A 77 1.67 -15.25 -16.57
N VAL A 78 1.74 -13.92 -16.55
CA VAL A 78 1.61 -13.04 -17.72
C VAL A 78 2.89 -12.20 -17.90
N GLY A 79 3.10 -11.69 -19.10
CA GLY A 79 4.28 -10.92 -19.48
C GLY A 79 4.61 -11.11 -20.97
N PRO A 80 5.59 -10.37 -21.51
CA PRO A 80 6.41 -9.35 -20.84
C PRO A 80 5.63 -8.07 -20.54
N ALA A 81 5.84 -7.49 -19.35
CA ALA A 81 5.28 -6.18 -18.97
C ALA A 81 6.40 -5.14 -18.77
N THR A 82 6.13 -3.90 -19.18
CA THR A 82 7.03 -2.75 -18.97
C THR A 82 6.88 -2.24 -17.55
N VAL A 83 7.99 -1.92 -16.88
CA VAL A 83 7.96 -1.32 -15.54
C VAL A 83 7.95 0.20 -15.67
N ASP A 84 6.85 0.82 -15.26
CA ASP A 84 6.67 2.27 -15.33
C ASP A 84 7.17 2.95 -14.04
N PHE A 85 6.91 2.33 -12.89
CA PHE A 85 7.33 2.82 -11.57
C PHE A 85 7.68 1.66 -10.63
N VAL A 86 8.56 1.94 -9.68
CA VAL A 86 8.85 1.08 -8.54
C VAL A 86 8.50 1.86 -7.27
N ALA A 87 7.69 1.25 -6.40
CA ALA A 87 7.39 1.77 -5.09
C ALA A 87 8.03 0.88 -4.03
N GLN A 88 8.71 1.50 -3.08
CA GLN A 88 9.21 0.88 -1.86
C GLN A 88 8.37 1.37 -0.69
N VAL A 89 7.80 0.45 0.08
CA VAL A 89 7.07 0.73 1.31
C VAL A 89 7.92 0.24 2.48
N GLY A 90 8.31 1.15 3.36
CA GLY A 90 9.20 0.86 4.48
C GLY A 90 10.68 0.87 4.12
N GLU A 91 11.52 0.54 5.09
CA GLU A 91 12.98 0.60 4.97
C GLU A 91 13.64 -0.66 5.53
N GLY A 92 14.87 -0.90 5.09
CA GLY A 92 15.68 -2.00 5.61
C GLY A 92 15.14 -3.40 5.27
N PRO A 93 15.32 -4.40 6.15
CA PRO A 93 14.96 -5.79 5.87
C PRO A 93 13.47 -6.06 5.69
N THR A 94 12.60 -5.15 6.13
CA THR A 94 11.14 -5.28 6.06
C THR A 94 10.53 -4.53 4.88
N ALA A 95 11.36 -3.85 4.07
CA ALA A 95 10.90 -3.09 2.92
C ALA A 95 10.14 -3.98 1.93
N GLN A 96 8.95 -3.54 1.55
CA GLN A 96 8.12 -4.18 0.53
C GLN A 96 8.27 -3.43 -0.78
N TYR A 97 8.31 -4.18 -1.89
CA TYR A 97 8.47 -3.60 -3.22
C TYR A 97 7.25 -3.90 -4.08
N TRP A 98 6.76 -2.84 -4.73
CA TRP A 98 5.64 -2.86 -5.65
C TRP A 98 6.06 -2.27 -6.98
N LEU A 99 5.57 -2.84 -8.07
CA LEU A 99 5.84 -2.37 -9.41
C LEU A 99 4.52 -1.89 -10.02
N CYS A 100 4.51 -0.69 -10.60
CA CYS A 100 3.48 -0.29 -11.55
C CYS A 100 3.97 -0.72 -12.93
N VAL A 101 3.20 -1.57 -13.60
CA VAL A 101 3.58 -2.15 -14.88
C VAL A 101 2.49 -1.97 -15.93
N THR A 102 2.92 -1.82 -17.18
CA THR A 102 2.04 -1.83 -18.35
C THR A 102 2.16 -3.16 -19.08
N HIS A 103 1.03 -3.88 -19.22
CA HIS A 103 0.90 -5.12 -19.97
C HIS A 103 -0.28 -5.02 -20.93
N GLU A 104 -0.03 -5.16 -22.23
CA GLU A 104 -1.06 -5.08 -23.28
C GLU A 104 -1.91 -3.78 -23.19
N GLY A 105 -1.25 -2.65 -22.93
CA GLY A 105 -1.89 -1.34 -22.80
C GLY A 105 -2.66 -1.12 -21.48
N ASN A 106 -2.68 -2.10 -20.58
CA ASN A 106 -3.36 -2.00 -19.29
C ASN A 106 -2.35 -1.89 -18.15
N TRP A 107 -2.69 -1.10 -17.13
CA TRP A 107 -1.86 -0.91 -15.95
C TRP A 107 -2.19 -1.95 -14.88
N ALA A 108 -1.15 -2.38 -14.15
CA ALA A 108 -1.29 -3.26 -13.00
C ALA A 108 -0.28 -2.89 -11.90
N PHE A 109 -0.70 -3.04 -10.65
CA PHE A 109 0.17 -2.98 -9.48
C PHE A 109 0.56 -4.39 -9.07
N VAL A 110 1.86 -4.66 -9.04
CA VAL A 110 2.42 -6.00 -8.83
C VAL A 110 3.36 -5.97 -7.63
N HIS A 111 2.96 -6.62 -6.54
CA HIS A 111 3.90 -6.87 -5.44
C HIS A 111 5.02 -7.80 -5.90
N SER A 112 6.25 -7.52 -5.48
CA SER A 112 7.46 -8.30 -5.79
C SER A 112 7.32 -9.81 -5.59
N ILE A 113 6.52 -10.27 -4.60
CA ILE A 113 6.26 -11.71 -4.35
C ILE A 113 5.55 -12.42 -5.50
N TRP A 114 4.84 -11.67 -6.36
CA TRP A 114 4.14 -12.19 -7.53
C TRP A 114 4.99 -12.18 -8.79
N LEU A 115 6.19 -11.61 -8.75
CA LEU A 115 7.11 -11.66 -9.88
C LEU A 115 7.56 -13.09 -10.15
N ARG A 116 7.77 -13.38 -11.43
CA ARG A 116 8.23 -14.68 -11.92
C ARG A 116 9.33 -14.46 -12.92
N SER A 117 10.18 -15.48 -13.07
CA SER A 117 11.20 -15.49 -14.10
C SER A 117 10.58 -15.74 -15.47
N LYS A 118 11.24 -15.25 -16.52
CA LYS A 118 10.92 -15.61 -17.90
C LYS A 118 10.86 -17.13 -18.09
N LYS A 119 11.81 -17.87 -17.49
CA LYS A 119 11.83 -19.34 -17.55
C LYS A 119 10.54 -19.96 -17.03
N GLN A 120 10.02 -19.48 -15.89
CA GLN A 120 8.76 -19.97 -15.33
C GLN A 120 7.57 -19.71 -16.26
N PHE A 121 7.53 -18.51 -16.88
CA PHE A 121 6.54 -18.18 -17.89
C PHE A 121 6.62 -19.12 -19.10
N ASP A 122 7.82 -19.31 -19.66
CA ASP A 122 8.04 -20.18 -20.84
C ASP A 122 7.68 -21.66 -20.55
N THR A 123 7.86 -22.12 -19.30
CA THR A 123 7.51 -23.49 -18.88
C THR A 123 6.07 -23.66 -18.45
N GLN A 124 5.30 -22.58 -18.31
CA GLN A 124 3.91 -22.66 -17.93
C GLN A 124 3.15 -23.39 -19.03
N THR A 125 2.70 -24.61 -18.75
CA THR A 125 1.90 -25.38 -19.68
C THR A 125 0.63 -24.60 -19.97
N THR A 126 0.48 -24.13 -21.22
CA THR A 126 -0.78 -23.57 -21.67
C THR A 126 -1.79 -24.71 -21.59
N LEU A 127 -2.74 -24.62 -20.65
CA LEU A 127 -3.87 -25.55 -20.66
C LEU A 127 -4.60 -25.31 -21.98
N THR A 128 -4.36 -26.18 -22.95
CA THR A 128 -5.07 -26.14 -24.22
C THR A 128 -6.55 -26.34 -23.90
N PRO A 129 -7.43 -25.38 -24.22
CA PRO A 129 -8.86 -25.61 -24.07
C PRO A 129 -9.22 -26.82 -24.93
N VAL A 130 -9.65 -27.90 -24.29
CA VAL A 130 -10.18 -29.06 -24.99
C VAL A 130 -11.61 -28.69 -25.38
N ASP A 131 -11.85 -28.50 -26.67
CA ASP A 131 -13.20 -28.34 -27.19
C ASP A 131 -13.97 -29.63 -26.91
N LEU A 132 -14.87 -29.58 -25.91
CA LEU A 132 -15.84 -30.64 -25.66
C LEU A 132 -16.88 -30.58 -26.79
N ILE A 133 -16.62 -31.33 -27.87
CA ILE A 133 -17.62 -31.59 -28.90
C ILE A 133 -18.79 -32.32 -28.23
N ARG A 134 -19.89 -31.61 -28.00
CA ARG A 134 -21.16 -32.22 -27.61
C ARG A 134 -21.70 -32.97 -28.85
N LYS A 135 -21.76 -34.29 -28.75
CA LYS A 135 -22.49 -35.13 -29.71
C LYS A 135 -23.99 -35.07 -29.45
#